data_AF-A0A7W0GY14-F1
#
_entry.id   AF-A0A7W0GY14-F1
#
_cell.length_a   1.000
_cell.length_b   1.000
_cell.length_c   1.000
_cell.angle_alpha   90.00
_cell.angle_beta   90.00
_cell.angle_gamma   90.00
#
_symmetry.space_group_name_H-M   'P 1'
#
loop_
_entity.id
_entity.type
_entity.pdbx_description
1 polymer ?
#
loop_
_entity_poly.entity_id
_entity_poly.type
_entity_poly.pdbx_seq_one_letter_code
_entity_poly.pdbx_strand_id
1 'polypeptide(L)'
;VFRQAFPPVEALTVERIRLPQAGVMEVRVVNGGPEAVTIAQVMVDDANWVHSLDGSRMLERLDARTLTIPYPWVEGEPHTVALVTSTGLTFTGEIPVATLSPPVDARYLSTFALLGIYAGVIPVFIGLLWLPFVRAVERRWIDFFLSLTIGLLVFLGVDALAEAFETAALVPGAYQGTALVLLGVVGTPIAIAALGHWRARRRESRSPLYVAGLIALGIGLHNLGEGLAIGTSYATGEIALGTFLVIGFLLHNTTEGLGIVAPLADERPSLRTLMLLGAVAGLPTVLGAWLGAFTYSPVWTTLFFAVGAGAIVQVVYEIWRLFARRSSEPLTAPLNAAGLLAGMAIMYATGVLVPA
;
A
#
# COMPACT_ATOMS: atom_id res chain seq x y z
N VAL A 1 9.04 43.06 15.35
CA VAL A 1 8.69 42.92 16.78
C VAL A 1 9.36 41.69 17.41
N PHE A 2 9.68 40.63 16.67
CA PHE A 2 10.64 39.61 17.13
C PHE A 2 11.79 39.50 16.11
N ARG A 3 12.94 40.10 16.42
CA ARG A 3 14.23 39.88 15.72
C ARG A 3 15.20 39.19 16.69
N GLN A 4 14.76 38.08 17.29
CA GLN A 4 15.69 37.17 17.94
C GLN A 4 16.27 36.26 16.86
N ALA A 5 17.58 36.02 16.93
CA ALA A 5 18.23 34.98 16.13
C ALA A 5 17.80 33.62 16.73
N PHE A 6 16.61 33.17 16.35
CA PHE A 6 16.19 31.81 16.64
C PHE A 6 17.12 30.85 15.89
N PRO A 7 17.49 29.72 16.50
CA PRO A 7 18.23 28.69 15.77
C PRO A 7 17.43 28.28 14.52
N PRO A 8 18.11 28.01 13.40
CA PRO A 8 17.43 27.64 12.16
C PRO A 8 16.58 26.40 12.39
N VAL A 9 15.38 26.39 11.80
CA VAL A 9 14.51 25.20 11.87
C VAL A 9 14.99 24.20 10.82
N GLU A 10 15.87 23.31 11.24
CA GLU A 10 16.43 22.24 10.41
C GLU A 10 15.57 20.98 10.53
N ALA A 11 15.25 20.36 9.39
CA ALA A 11 14.57 19.07 9.37
C ALA A 11 15.08 18.25 8.18
N LEU A 12 16.05 17.37 8.44
CA LEU A 12 16.49 16.39 7.46
C LEU A 12 15.75 15.08 7.70
N THR A 13 15.34 14.44 6.61
CA THR A 13 14.70 13.13 6.64
C THR A 13 15.50 12.18 5.78
N VAL A 14 15.93 11.06 6.35
CA VAL A 14 16.51 9.94 5.59
C VAL A 14 15.35 9.20 4.92
N GLU A 15 15.17 9.40 3.62
CA GLU A 15 14.06 8.78 2.88
C GLU A 15 14.32 7.30 2.60
N ARG A 16 15.58 6.93 2.35
CA ARG A 16 15.95 5.58 1.94
C ARG A 16 17.43 5.33 2.18
N ILE A 17 17.75 4.15 2.69
CA ILE A 17 19.11 3.61 2.71
C ILE A 17 19.16 2.40 1.78
N ARG A 18 20.18 2.33 0.92
CA ARG A 18 20.43 1.21 0.01
C ARG A 18 21.82 0.64 0.26
N LEU A 19 21.94 -0.67 0.12
CA LEU A 19 23.18 -1.42 0.18
C LEU A 19 23.42 -2.03 -1.20
N PRO A 20 23.86 -1.23 -2.20
CA PRO A 20 23.92 -1.68 -3.60
C PRO A 20 24.98 -2.77 -3.82
N GLN A 21 26.02 -2.79 -2.98
CA GLN A 21 27.11 -3.76 -3.03
C GLN A 21 27.76 -3.86 -1.65
N ALA A 22 28.52 -4.93 -1.44
CA ALA A 22 29.30 -5.11 -0.21
C ALA A 22 30.23 -3.91 0.02
N GLY A 23 30.24 -3.39 1.25
CA GLY A 23 31.13 -2.30 1.65
C GLY A 23 30.70 -0.90 1.23
N VAL A 24 29.49 -0.72 0.70
CA VAL A 24 28.95 0.60 0.34
C VAL A 24 27.51 0.75 0.85
N MET A 25 27.23 1.89 1.48
CA MET A 25 25.89 2.38 1.79
C MET A 25 25.57 3.61 0.94
N GLU A 26 24.36 3.69 0.41
CA GLU A 26 23.81 4.88 -0.23
C GLU A 26 22.63 5.39 0.58
N VAL A 27 22.68 6.65 1.01
CA VAL A 27 21.69 7.25 1.90
C VAL A 27 21.07 8.44 1.18
N ARG A 28 19.78 8.34 0.89
CA ARG A 28 19.01 9.45 0.30
C ARG A 28 18.41 10.29 1.40
N VAL A 29 18.73 11.58 1.41
CA VAL A 29 18.24 12.56 2.39
C VAL A 29 17.48 13.68 1.69
N VAL A 30 16.42 14.18 2.33
CA VAL A 30 15.66 15.34 1.89
C VAL A 30 15.59 16.37 3.01
N ASN A 31 15.73 17.65 2.65
CA ASN A 31 15.43 18.75 3.56
C ASN A 31 13.92 19.03 3.57
N GLY A 32 13.25 18.52 4.61
CA GLY A 32 11.84 18.77 4.90
C GLY A 32 11.59 20.08 5.67
N GLY A 33 12.64 20.83 6.03
CA GLY A 33 12.56 22.06 6.80
C GLY A 33 12.24 23.30 5.97
N PRO A 34 11.87 24.42 6.61
CA PRO A 34 11.66 25.70 5.94
C PRO A 34 12.97 26.37 5.47
N GLU A 35 14.09 26.09 6.14
CA GLU A 35 15.39 26.74 5.94
C GLU A 35 16.41 25.78 5.35
N ALA A 36 17.49 26.33 4.77
CA ALA A 36 18.56 25.52 4.20
C ALA A 36 19.42 24.87 5.29
N VAL A 37 19.80 23.61 5.06
CA VAL A 37 20.57 22.81 6.02
C VAL A 37 21.88 22.37 5.39
N THR A 38 22.99 22.47 6.13
CA THR A 38 24.30 21.99 5.67
C THR A 38 24.71 20.73 6.42
N ILE A 39 24.96 19.64 5.69
CA ILE A 39 25.49 18.39 6.25
C ILE A 39 26.99 18.54 6.50
N ALA A 40 27.38 18.56 7.77
CA ALA A 40 28.77 18.69 8.18
C ALA A 40 29.46 17.32 8.26
N GLN A 41 28.81 16.34 8.89
CA GLN A 41 29.39 15.05 9.21
C GLN A 41 28.38 13.92 9.08
N VAL A 42 28.88 12.72 8.84
CA VAL A 42 28.11 11.48 8.76
C VAL A 42 28.77 10.47 9.69
N MET A 43 27.94 9.79 10.47
CA MET A 43 28.34 8.73 11.38
C MET A 43 27.63 7.43 10.97
N VAL A 44 28.33 6.31 11.12
CA VAL A 44 27.75 4.97 11.04
C VAL A 44 28.13 4.26 12.32
N ASP A 45 27.14 3.74 13.06
CA ASP A 45 27.33 3.05 14.35
C ASP A 45 28.22 3.85 15.33
N ASP A 46 27.84 5.11 15.56
CA ASP A 46 28.54 6.08 16.43
C ASP A 46 29.97 6.46 16.01
N ALA A 47 30.44 5.99 14.85
CA ALA A 47 31.76 6.31 14.31
C ALA A 47 31.67 7.27 13.12
N ASN A 48 32.49 8.32 13.15
CA ASN A 48 32.62 9.25 12.04
C ASN A 48 33.21 8.55 10.81
N TRP A 49 32.57 8.73 9.66
CA TRP A 49 33.00 8.07 8.44
C TRP A 49 33.16 9.02 7.25
N VAL A 50 34.06 8.65 6.34
CA VAL A 50 34.24 9.35 5.06
C VAL A 50 33.01 9.13 4.20
N HIS A 51 32.57 10.15 3.48
CA HIS A 51 31.40 10.09 2.59
C HIS A 51 31.58 11.05 1.42
N SER A 52 30.90 10.77 0.32
CA SER A 52 30.71 11.68 -0.80
C SER A 52 29.23 12.03 -0.97
N LEU A 53 28.95 13.17 -1.60
CA LEU A 53 27.59 13.59 -1.98
C LEU A 53 27.53 13.78 -3.49
N ASP A 54 26.35 13.54 -4.07
CA ASP A 54 26.03 13.82 -5.47
C ASP A 54 25.87 15.32 -5.80
N GLY A 55 26.20 16.22 -4.87
CA GLY A 55 26.09 17.67 -5.04
C GLY A 55 26.61 18.47 -3.85
N SER A 56 26.08 19.70 -3.69
CA SER A 56 26.43 20.57 -2.55
C SER A 56 26.01 19.94 -1.22
N ARG A 57 26.82 20.20 -0.17
CA ARG A 57 26.52 19.87 1.24
C ARG A 57 25.38 20.70 1.81
N MET A 58 25.09 21.85 1.21
CA MET A 58 23.95 22.70 1.56
C MET A 58 22.74 22.26 0.74
N LEU A 59 21.67 21.88 1.44
CA LEU A 59 20.38 21.49 0.89
C LEU A 59 19.39 22.62 1.13
N GLU A 60 18.85 23.20 0.06
CA GLU A 60 17.71 24.11 0.16
C GLU A 60 16.45 23.34 0.55
N ARG A 61 15.35 24.05 0.84
CA ARG A 61 14.07 23.41 1.16
C ARG A 61 13.62 22.53 -0.01
N LEU A 62 13.22 21.29 0.28
CA LEU A 62 12.83 20.24 -0.68
C LEU A 62 13.97 19.70 -1.55
N ASP A 63 15.21 20.16 -1.36
CA ASP A 63 16.35 19.52 -2.01
C ASP A 63 16.55 18.12 -1.47
N ALA A 64 16.94 17.22 -2.38
CA ALA A 64 17.37 15.87 -2.08
C ALA A 64 18.84 15.68 -2.44
N ARG A 65 19.56 14.88 -1.65
CA ARG A 65 20.93 14.45 -1.94
C ARG A 65 21.10 12.97 -1.65
N THR A 66 22.03 12.36 -2.35
CA THR A 66 22.46 10.98 -2.12
C THR A 66 23.87 11.00 -1.57
N LEU A 67 24.05 10.45 -0.37
CA LEU A 67 25.35 10.25 0.24
C LEU A 67 25.83 8.84 -0.05
N THR A 68 27.09 8.69 -0.47
CA THR A 68 27.75 7.39 -0.62
C THR A 68 28.79 7.23 0.47
N ILE A 69 28.66 6.15 1.26
CA ILE A 69 29.50 5.86 2.43
C ILE A 69 30.19 4.52 2.19
N PRO A 70 31.52 4.47 1.99
CA PRO A 70 32.27 3.22 1.83
C PRO A 70 32.44 2.53 3.20
N TYR A 71 31.37 1.96 3.74
CA TYR A 71 31.33 1.30 5.04
C TYR A 71 31.24 -0.23 4.90
N PRO A 72 32.16 -1.01 5.52
CA PRO A 72 32.21 -2.47 5.43
C PRO A 72 31.13 -3.14 6.30
N TRP A 73 29.86 -2.92 5.97
CA TRP A 73 28.73 -3.55 6.66
C TRP A 73 28.75 -5.08 6.55
N VAL A 74 28.13 -5.74 7.52
CA VAL A 74 28.03 -7.20 7.60
C VAL A 74 26.57 -7.60 7.39
N GLU A 75 26.35 -8.63 6.55
CA GLU A 75 25.00 -9.11 6.26
C GLU A 75 24.31 -9.61 7.53
N GLY A 76 23.07 -9.15 7.74
CA GLY A 76 22.26 -9.50 8.90
C GLY A 76 22.45 -8.58 10.12
N GLU A 77 23.47 -7.71 10.13
CA GLU A 77 23.69 -6.79 11.26
C GLU A 77 22.82 -5.53 11.13
N PRO A 78 22.29 -4.99 12.25
CA PRO A 78 21.65 -3.70 12.27
C PRO A 78 22.71 -2.59 12.19
N HIS A 79 22.39 -1.51 11.48
CA HIS A 79 23.24 -0.32 11.42
C HIS A 79 22.43 0.95 11.60
N THR A 80 23.04 1.98 12.19
CA THR A 80 22.46 3.32 12.29
C THR A 80 23.34 4.33 11.57
N VAL A 81 22.75 5.07 10.63
CA VAL A 81 23.40 6.21 9.98
C VAL A 81 22.91 7.49 10.63
N ALA A 82 23.82 8.33 11.12
CA ALA A 82 23.49 9.64 11.67
C ALA A 82 24.10 10.78 10.83
N LEU A 83 23.27 11.75 10.45
CA LEU A 83 23.66 12.96 9.75
C LEU A 83 23.76 14.10 10.76
N VAL A 84 24.94 14.71 10.88
CA VAL A 84 25.18 15.85 11.76
C VAL A 84 25.29 17.13 10.94
N THR A 85 24.49 18.13 11.27
CA THR A 85 24.45 19.41 10.57
C THR A 85 25.52 20.37 11.06
N SER A 86 25.75 21.47 10.34
CA SER A 86 26.70 22.52 10.76
C SER A 86 26.35 23.21 12.09
N THR A 87 25.12 23.08 12.55
CA THR A 87 24.67 23.60 13.86
C THR A 87 24.75 22.54 14.97
N GLY A 88 25.10 21.29 14.62
CA GLY A 88 25.26 20.18 15.56
C GLY A 88 23.97 19.39 15.83
N LEU A 89 22.90 19.61 15.06
CA LEU A 89 21.71 18.75 15.10
C LEU A 89 21.98 17.42 14.40
N THR A 90 21.38 16.35 14.93
CA THR A 90 21.58 14.99 14.44
C THR A 90 20.26 14.39 13.96
N PHE A 91 20.28 13.80 12.76
CA PHE A 91 19.14 13.10 12.15
C PHE A 91 19.57 11.67 11.79
N THR A 92 18.82 10.68 12.24
CA THR A 92 19.19 9.27 12.09
C THR A 92 18.33 8.54 11.07
N GLY A 93 18.89 7.50 10.47
CA GLY A 93 18.19 6.48 9.70
C GLY A 93 18.71 5.10 10.10
N GLU A 94 17.79 4.15 10.26
CA GLU A 94 18.11 2.81 10.72
C GLU A 94 18.06 1.80 9.57
N ILE A 95 18.95 0.81 9.65
CA ILE A 95 18.93 -0.40 8.84
C ILE A 95 18.74 -1.54 9.83
N PRO A 96 17.51 -2.08 9.99
CA PRO A 96 17.26 -3.13 10.97
C PRO A 96 18.04 -4.41 10.68
N VAL A 97 18.18 -4.76 9.40
CA VAL A 97 18.91 -5.93 8.93
C VAL A 97 19.63 -5.57 7.63
N ALA A 98 20.96 -5.52 7.65
CA ALA A 98 21.74 -5.22 6.46
C ALA A 98 21.65 -6.37 5.44
N THR A 99 21.00 -6.12 4.31
CA THR A 99 20.96 -7.04 3.16
C THR A 99 21.21 -6.29 1.86
N LEU A 100 21.80 -6.97 0.86
CA LEU A 100 21.99 -6.37 -0.46
C LEU A 100 20.65 -5.88 -1.02
N SER A 101 20.60 -4.59 -1.35
CA SER A 101 19.43 -4.01 -1.99
C SER A 101 19.23 -4.66 -3.36
N PRO A 102 18.00 -5.06 -3.71
CA PRO A 102 17.74 -5.77 -4.96
C PRO A 102 18.09 -4.87 -6.17
N PRO A 103 19.02 -5.28 -7.06
CA PRO A 103 19.26 -4.59 -8.32
C PRO A 103 18.06 -4.72 -9.26
N VAL A 104 17.94 -3.76 -10.18
CA VAL A 104 16.93 -3.82 -11.25
C VAL A 104 17.44 -4.75 -12.34
N ASP A 105 17.27 -6.05 -12.16
CA ASP A 105 17.59 -7.07 -13.15
C ASP A 105 16.41 -8.02 -13.42
N ALA A 106 16.56 -8.88 -14.43
CA ALA A 106 15.49 -9.82 -14.82
C ALA A 106 15.12 -10.80 -13.70
N ARG A 107 16.08 -11.19 -12.84
CA ARG A 107 15.84 -12.12 -11.75
C ARG A 107 14.94 -11.47 -10.70
N TYR A 108 15.32 -10.30 -10.17
CA TYR A 108 14.52 -9.62 -9.16
C TYR A 108 13.16 -9.15 -9.72
N LEU A 109 13.12 -8.65 -10.96
CA LEU A 109 11.85 -8.34 -11.62
C LEU A 109 10.93 -9.56 -11.67
N SER A 110 11.47 -10.73 -12.05
CA SER A 110 10.66 -11.96 -12.09
C SER A 110 10.24 -12.45 -10.71
N THR A 111 11.11 -12.37 -9.69
CA THR A 111 10.78 -12.74 -8.31
C THR A 111 9.64 -11.90 -7.75
N PHE A 112 9.73 -10.57 -7.85
CA PHE A 112 8.67 -9.69 -7.35
C PHE A 112 7.37 -9.83 -8.15
N ALA A 113 7.46 -10.13 -9.45
CA ALA A 113 6.29 -10.46 -10.25
C ALA A 113 5.63 -11.76 -9.77
N LEU A 114 6.40 -12.80 -9.50
CA LEU A 114 5.88 -14.05 -8.96
C LEU A 114 5.24 -13.85 -7.59
N LEU A 115 5.87 -13.09 -6.69
CA LEU A 115 5.30 -12.75 -5.38
C LEU A 115 3.95 -12.02 -5.54
N GLY A 116 3.88 -11.01 -6.41
CA GLY A 116 2.62 -10.31 -6.69
C GLY A 116 1.56 -11.20 -7.36
N ILE A 117 1.97 -12.17 -8.19
CA ILE A 117 1.05 -13.15 -8.79
C ILE A 117 0.49 -14.10 -7.72
N TYR A 118 1.34 -14.59 -6.80
CA TYR A 118 0.92 -15.47 -5.70
C TYR A 118 0.04 -14.76 -4.68
N ALA A 119 0.39 -13.52 -4.32
CA ALA A 119 -0.34 -12.75 -3.32
C ALA A 119 -1.63 -12.13 -3.87
N GLY A 120 -1.67 -11.71 -5.13
CA GLY A 120 -2.80 -10.96 -5.71
C GLY A 120 -3.54 -11.70 -6.82
N VAL A 121 -2.85 -12.04 -7.90
CA VAL A 121 -3.50 -12.56 -9.11
C VAL A 121 -4.19 -13.90 -8.87
N ILE A 122 -3.44 -14.92 -8.43
CA ILE A 122 -3.97 -16.27 -8.18
C ILE A 122 -5.17 -16.25 -7.23
N PRO A 123 -5.08 -15.66 -6.02
CA PRO A 123 -6.18 -15.69 -5.06
C PRO A 123 -7.43 -14.97 -5.57
N VAL A 124 -7.31 -13.80 -6.21
CA VAL A 124 -8.45 -13.12 -6.84
C VAL A 124 -9.14 -14.05 -7.84
N PHE A 125 -8.37 -14.71 -8.70
CA PHE A 125 -8.90 -15.67 -9.68
C PHE A 125 -9.56 -16.89 -9.01
N ILE A 126 -8.99 -17.41 -7.92
CA ILE A 126 -9.62 -18.47 -7.11
C ILE A 126 -10.97 -17.98 -6.59
N GLY A 127 -11.05 -16.74 -6.09
CA GLY A 127 -12.32 -16.14 -5.66
C GLY A 127 -13.36 -16.04 -6.78
N LEU A 128 -12.95 -15.72 -8.02
CA LEU A 128 -13.86 -15.70 -9.17
C LEU A 128 -14.45 -17.09 -9.49
N LEU A 129 -13.74 -18.18 -9.17
CA LEU A 129 -14.23 -19.55 -9.37
C LEU A 129 -15.46 -19.89 -8.50
N TRP A 130 -15.78 -19.07 -7.50
CA TRP A 130 -16.96 -19.23 -6.67
C TRP A 130 -18.27 -18.82 -7.36
N LEU A 131 -18.22 -18.21 -8.55
CA LEU A 131 -19.40 -17.78 -9.29
C LEU A 131 -20.49 -18.87 -9.45
N PRO A 132 -20.19 -20.14 -9.81
CA PRO A 132 -21.22 -21.18 -9.92
C PRO A 132 -21.89 -21.48 -8.58
N PHE A 133 -21.14 -21.44 -7.48
CA PHE A 133 -21.67 -21.63 -6.14
C PHE A 133 -22.61 -20.48 -5.75
N VAL A 134 -22.19 -19.24 -5.99
CA VAL A 134 -23.00 -18.04 -5.73
C VAL A 134 -24.33 -18.06 -6.49
N ARG A 135 -24.34 -18.64 -7.69
CA ARG A 135 -25.57 -18.83 -8.49
C ARG A 135 -26.54 -19.87 -7.95
N ALA A 136 -26.02 -20.85 -7.21
CA ALA A 136 -26.80 -22.00 -6.76
C ALA A 136 -27.42 -21.79 -5.37
N VAL A 137 -26.94 -20.81 -4.60
CA VAL A 137 -27.43 -20.52 -3.25
C VAL A 137 -28.65 -19.59 -3.27
N GLU A 138 -29.48 -19.73 -2.24
CA GLU A 138 -30.66 -18.89 -2.05
C GLU A 138 -30.28 -17.43 -1.78
N ARG A 139 -31.19 -16.50 -2.10
CA ARG A 139 -30.97 -15.05 -1.97
C ARG A 139 -30.49 -14.61 -0.58
N ARG A 140 -31.04 -15.19 0.50
CA ARG A 140 -30.61 -14.88 1.88
C ARG A 140 -29.12 -15.14 2.12
N TRP A 141 -28.54 -16.14 1.45
CA TRP A 141 -27.12 -16.44 1.56
C TRP A 141 -26.28 -15.50 0.70
N ILE A 142 -26.80 -15.04 -0.44
CA ILE A 142 -26.16 -13.97 -1.23
C ILE A 142 -26.08 -12.69 -0.40
N ASP A 143 -27.15 -12.33 0.30
CA ASP A 143 -27.19 -11.18 1.21
C ASP A 143 -26.18 -11.34 2.37
N PHE A 144 -26.10 -12.53 2.97
CA PHE A 144 -25.08 -12.88 3.96
C PHE A 144 -23.65 -12.70 3.42
N PHE A 145 -23.34 -13.26 2.25
CA PHE A 145 -22.01 -13.18 1.66
C PHE A 145 -21.63 -11.75 1.27
N LEU A 146 -22.57 -10.96 0.74
CA LEU A 146 -22.35 -9.53 0.50
C LEU A 146 -22.06 -8.77 1.78
N SER A 147 -22.78 -9.09 2.86
CA SER A 147 -22.56 -8.48 4.18
C SER A 147 -21.19 -8.87 4.75
N LEU A 148 -20.80 -10.14 4.60
CA LEU A 148 -19.49 -10.66 4.94
C LEU A 148 -18.38 -9.95 4.15
N THR A 149 -18.54 -9.75 2.84
CA THR A 149 -17.60 -8.98 2.02
C THR A 149 -17.49 -7.53 2.49
N ILE A 150 -18.59 -6.86 2.87
CA ILE A 150 -18.53 -5.52 3.46
C ILE A 150 -17.70 -5.54 4.75
N GLY A 151 -17.93 -6.52 5.63
CA GLY A 151 -17.19 -6.66 6.89
C GLY A 151 -15.69 -6.86 6.68
N LEU A 152 -15.30 -7.73 5.75
CA LEU A 152 -13.90 -7.92 5.33
C LEU A 152 -13.32 -6.59 4.86
N LEU A 153 -13.93 -5.97 3.84
CA LEU A 153 -13.42 -4.73 3.23
C LEU A 153 -13.32 -3.56 4.21
N VAL A 154 -14.25 -3.42 5.15
CA VAL A 154 -14.17 -2.38 6.19
C VAL A 154 -12.91 -2.58 7.05
N PHE A 155 -12.58 -3.82 7.43
CA PHE A 155 -11.37 -4.11 8.17
C PHE A 155 -10.12 -3.77 7.33
N LEU A 156 -10.03 -4.24 6.08
CA LEU A 156 -8.91 -3.92 5.18
C LEU A 156 -8.76 -2.41 4.95
N GLY A 157 -9.87 -1.69 4.85
CA GLY A 157 -9.86 -0.24 4.69
C GLY A 157 -9.27 0.48 5.91
N VAL A 158 -9.50 -0.05 7.11
CA VAL A 158 -8.89 0.46 8.36
C VAL A 158 -7.41 0.12 8.39
N ASP A 159 -7.01 -1.09 8.03
CA ASP A 159 -5.60 -1.49 7.98
C ASP A 159 -4.80 -0.65 6.98
N ALA A 160 -5.31 -0.49 5.75
CA ALA A 160 -4.68 0.36 4.74
C ALA A 160 -4.60 1.84 5.17
N LEU A 161 -5.59 2.32 5.94
CA LEU A 161 -5.56 3.67 6.49
C LEU A 161 -4.50 3.81 7.60
N ALA A 162 -4.38 2.80 8.48
CA ALA A 162 -3.37 2.77 9.52
C ALA A 162 -1.96 2.78 8.91
N GLU A 163 -1.71 1.91 7.92
CA GLU A 163 -0.46 1.84 7.18
C GLU A 163 -0.12 3.17 6.46
N ALA A 164 -1.12 3.83 5.89
CA ALA A 164 -0.95 5.14 5.28
C ALA A 164 -0.48 6.19 6.31
N PHE A 165 -1.01 6.17 7.54
CA PHE A 165 -0.58 7.07 8.61
C PHE A 165 0.79 6.71 9.19
N GLU A 166 1.10 5.43 9.32
CA GLU A 166 2.42 4.96 9.76
C GLU A 166 3.50 5.42 8.78
N THR A 167 3.30 5.18 7.48
CA THR A 167 4.25 5.66 6.48
C THR A 167 4.26 7.19 6.39
N ALA A 168 3.14 7.86 6.63
CA ALA A 168 3.07 9.33 6.62
C ALA A 168 3.97 9.97 7.69
N ALA A 169 4.29 9.24 8.77
CA ALA A 169 5.25 9.70 9.78
C ALA A 169 6.70 9.72 9.27
N LEU A 170 7.00 8.91 8.25
CA LEU A 170 8.32 8.85 7.59
C LEU A 170 8.46 9.87 6.45
N VAL A 171 7.36 10.53 6.05
CA VAL A 171 7.36 11.53 4.98
C VAL A 171 8.07 12.81 5.44
N PRO A 172 9.01 13.38 4.65
CA PRO A 172 9.61 14.66 5.00
C PRO A 172 8.55 15.73 5.24
N GLY A 173 8.67 16.47 6.35
CA GLY A 173 7.60 17.36 6.84
C GLY A 173 7.09 18.37 5.81
N ALA A 174 7.94 18.82 4.89
CA ALA A 174 7.57 19.73 3.80
C ALA A 174 6.47 19.18 2.87
N TYR A 175 6.32 17.85 2.76
CA TYR A 175 5.30 17.19 1.94
C TYR A 175 3.98 16.94 2.67
N GLN A 176 3.91 17.22 3.98
CA GLN A 176 2.69 17.09 4.79
C GLN A 176 2.04 15.70 4.68
N GLY A 177 2.70 14.66 5.20
CA GLY A 177 2.23 13.26 5.11
C GLY A 177 0.74 13.07 5.44
N THR A 178 0.24 13.67 6.53
CA THR A 178 -1.19 13.62 6.90
C THR A 178 -2.10 14.20 5.81
N ALA A 179 -1.69 15.27 5.14
CA ALA A 179 -2.45 15.87 4.05
C ALA A 179 -2.46 14.95 2.81
N LEU A 180 -1.36 14.23 2.54
CA LEU A 180 -1.32 13.21 1.49
C LEU A 180 -2.30 12.07 1.79
N VAL A 181 -2.37 11.61 3.04
CA VAL A 181 -3.37 10.61 3.45
C VAL A 181 -4.78 11.12 3.18
N LEU A 182 -5.11 12.34 3.61
CA LEU A 182 -6.42 12.94 3.37
C LEU A 182 -6.74 13.04 1.86
N LEU A 183 -5.77 13.48 1.05
CA LEU A 183 -5.92 13.59 -0.40
C LEU A 183 -6.18 12.23 -1.05
N GLY A 184 -5.45 11.18 -0.64
CA GLY A 184 -5.66 9.83 -1.17
C GLY A 184 -7.01 9.25 -0.75
N VAL A 185 -7.33 9.28 0.55
CA VAL A 185 -8.54 8.66 1.12
C VAL A 185 -9.81 9.35 0.63
N VAL A 186 -9.83 10.68 0.56
CA VAL A 186 -11.02 11.45 0.13
C VAL A 186 -11.05 11.63 -1.38
N GLY A 187 -9.90 11.89 -2.00
CA GLY A 187 -9.80 12.14 -3.43
C GLY A 187 -10.13 10.90 -4.26
N THR A 188 -9.76 9.70 -3.79
CA THR A 188 -9.98 8.46 -4.56
C THR A 188 -11.46 8.11 -4.77
N PRO A 189 -12.32 8.06 -3.73
CA PRO A 189 -13.75 7.86 -3.93
C PRO A 189 -14.37 8.87 -4.89
N ILE A 190 -13.99 10.15 -4.75
CA ILE A 190 -14.48 11.24 -5.62
C ILE A 190 -14.05 11.00 -7.07
N ALA A 191 -12.78 10.65 -7.30
CA ALA A 191 -12.23 10.39 -8.63
C ALA A 191 -12.92 9.18 -9.29
N ILE A 192 -13.09 8.07 -8.56
CA ILE A 192 -13.79 6.87 -9.06
C ILE A 192 -15.26 7.20 -9.36
N ALA A 193 -15.94 7.89 -8.46
CA ALA A 193 -17.34 8.29 -8.65
C ALA A 193 -17.51 9.23 -9.86
N ALA A 194 -16.63 10.24 -10.00
CA ALA A 194 -16.64 11.17 -11.12
C ALA A 194 -16.41 10.46 -12.47
N LEU A 195 -15.44 9.55 -12.53
CA LEU A 195 -15.19 8.72 -13.70
C LEU A 195 -16.39 7.84 -14.03
N GLY A 196 -17.04 7.29 -12.99
CA GLY A 196 -18.28 6.53 -13.10
C GLY A 196 -19.44 7.34 -13.68
N HIS A 197 -19.66 8.56 -13.19
CA HIS A 197 -20.69 9.47 -13.70
C HIS A 197 -20.42 9.89 -15.15
N TRP A 198 -19.17 10.18 -15.50
CA TRP A 198 -18.79 10.52 -16.88
C TRP A 198 -19.06 9.37 -17.85
N ARG A 199 -18.77 8.11 -17.46
CA ARG A 199 -19.09 6.92 -18.26
C ARG A 199 -20.59 6.65 -18.34
N ALA A 200 -21.32 6.83 -17.24
CA ALA A 200 -22.77 6.61 -17.18
C ALA A 200 -23.56 7.62 -18.04
N ARG A 201 -23.09 8.85 -18.22
CA ARG A 201 -23.71 9.79 -19.20
C ARG A 201 -23.66 9.28 -20.65
N ARG A 202 -22.83 8.26 -20.95
CA ARG A 202 -22.73 7.61 -22.26
C ARG A 202 -23.49 6.27 -22.36
N ARG A 203 -24.08 5.76 -21.27
CA ARG A 203 -24.80 4.46 -21.23
C ARG A 203 -26.00 4.53 -20.26
N GLU A 204 -27.18 4.15 -20.73
CA GLU A 204 -28.49 4.37 -20.08
C GLU A 204 -28.75 3.66 -18.74
N SER A 205 -27.91 2.72 -18.28
CA SER A 205 -28.07 2.08 -16.97
C SER A 205 -26.75 1.57 -16.35
N ARG A 206 -26.66 1.59 -15.01
CA ARG A 206 -25.57 0.93 -14.26
C ARG A 206 -25.83 -0.60 -14.26
N SER A 207 -25.34 -1.31 -15.26
CA SER A 207 -25.47 -2.77 -15.33
C SER A 207 -24.72 -3.48 -14.20
N PRO A 208 -25.07 -4.73 -13.84
CA PRO A 208 -24.30 -5.50 -12.85
C PRO A 208 -22.82 -5.67 -13.23
N LEU A 209 -22.52 -5.75 -14.53
CA LEU A 209 -21.15 -5.74 -15.04
C LEU A 209 -20.40 -4.44 -14.76
N TYR A 210 -21.08 -3.30 -14.84
CA TYR A 210 -20.48 -2.03 -14.47
C TYR A 210 -20.12 -2.00 -12.97
N VAL A 211 -21.00 -2.51 -12.10
CA VAL A 211 -20.74 -2.61 -10.66
C VAL A 211 -19.57 -3.55 -10.38
N ALA A 212 -19.55 -4.74 -10.98
CA ALA A 212 -18.42 -5.67 -10.86
C ALA A 212 -17.09 -5.06 -11.33
N GLY A 213 -17.11 -4.25 -12.41
CA GLY A 213 -15.93 -3.53 -12.88
C GLY A 213 -15.44 -2.43 -11.94
N LEU A 214 -16.34 -1.72 -11.26
CA LEU A 214 -15.97 -0.77 -10.22
C LEU A 214 -15.37 -1.47 -9.00
N ILE A 215 -15.96 -2.59 -8.58
CA ILE A 215 -15.45 -3.42 -7.47
C ILE A 215 -14.05 -3.92 -7.81
N ALA A 216 -13.85 -4.51 -8.99
CA ALA A 216 -12.54 -4.99 -9.45
C ALA A 216 -11.50 -3.87 -9.53
N LEU A 217 -11.87 -2.67 -9.99
CA LEU A 217 -10.96 -1.51 -10.02
C LEU A 217 -10.58 -1.06 -8.61
N GLY A 218 -11.54 -0.98 -7.69
CA GLY A 218 -11.27 -0.53 -6.33
C GLY A 218 -10.41 -1.52 -5.54
N ILE A 219 -10.68 -2.82 -5.69
CA ILE A 219 -9.81 -3.90 -5.20
C ILE A 219 -8.42 -3.76 -5.83
N GLY A 220 -8.31 -3.60 -7.16
CA GLY A 220 -7.01 -3.42 -7.81
C GLY A 220 -6.20 -2.24 -7.26
N LEU A 221 -6.84 -1.12 -6.92
CA LEU A 221 -6.14 0.01 -6.29
C LEU A 221 -5.67 -0.30 -4.86
N HIS A 222 -6.40 -1.13 -4.12
CA HIS A 222 -5.98 -1.60 -2.80
C HIS A 222 -4.80 -2.58 -2.91
N ASN A 223 -4.91 -3.56 -3.80
CA ASN A 223 -3.90 -4.59 -4.03
C ASN A 223 -2.58 -4.02 -4.57
N LEU A 224 -2.60 -2.81 -5.16
CA LEU A 224 -1.40 -2.04 -5.46
C LEU A 224 -0.59 -1.70 -4.20
N GLY A 225 -1.26 -1.31 -3.12
CA GLY A 225 -0.64 -1.01 -1.82
C GLY A 225 -0.06 -2.27 -1.16
N GLU A 226 -0.78 -3.40 -1.22
CA GLU A 226 -0.26 -4.69 -0.77
C GLU A 226 1.02 -5.09 -1.49
N GLY A 227 1.03 -4.97 -2.82
CA GLY A 227 2.22 -5.21 -3.61
C GLY A 227 3.37 -4.33 -3.13
N LEU A 228 3.10 -3.06 -2.90
CA LEU A 228 4.09 -2.10 -2.41
C LEU A 228 4.68 -2.53 -1.07
N ALA A 229 3.84 -2.97 -0.12
CA ALA A 229 4.26 -3.50 1.17
C ALA A 229 5.22 -4.68 1.00
N ILE A 230 4.85 -5.68 0.18
CA ILE A 230 5.71 -6.84 -0.12
C ILE A 230 7.06 -6.36 -0.69
N GLY A 231 7.03 -5.51 -1.73
CA GLY A 231 8.25 -5.02 -2.36
C GLY A 231 9.18 -4.30 -1.38
N THR A 232 8.61 -3.46 -0.51
CA THR A 232 9.36 -2.69 0.49
C THR A 232 9.96 -3.57 1.57
N SER A 233 9.20 -4.49 2.17
CA SER A 233 9.73 -5.38 3.22
C SER A 233 10.93 -6.20 2.74
N TYR A 234 10.88 -6.73 1.50
CA TYR A 234 12.03 -7.43 0.94
C TYR A 234 13.20 -6.49 0.59
N ALA A 235 12.94 -5.24 0.21
CA ALA A 235 13.99 -4.27 -0.10
C ALA A 235 14.68 -3.69 1.14
N THR A 236 14.02 -3.72 2.30
CA THR A 236 14.57 -3.31 3.61
C THR A 236 15.17 -4.47 4.40
N GLY A 237 15.13 -5.69 3.88
CA GLY A 237 15.69 -6.89 4.54
C GLY A 237 14.72 -7.59 5.50
N GLU A 238 13.50 -7.09 5.65
CA GLU A 238 12.44 -7.67 6.49
C GLU A 238 11.72 -8.83 5.79
N ILE A 239 12.47 -9.89 5.48
CA ILE A 239 11.99 -11.05 4.71
C ILE A 239 10.85 -11.78 5.44
N ALA A 240 10.91 -11.86 6.78
CA ALA A 240 9.87 -12.49 7.60
C ALA A 240 8.54 -11.75 7.43
N LEU A 241 8.56 -10.42 7.60
CA LEU A 241 7.40 -9.56 7.37
C LEU A 241 6.89 -9.72 5.93
N GLY A 242 7.77 -9.67 4.92
CA GLY A 242 7.39 -9.84 3.52
C GLY A 242 6.70 -11.20 3.25
N THR A 243 7.16 -12.27 3.87
CA THR A 243 6.56 -13.61 3.75
C THR A 243 5.20 -13.68 4.45
N PHE A 244 5.11 -13.10 5.64
CA PHE A 244 3.87 -12.95 6.40
C PHE A 244 2.81 -12.22 5.59
N LEU A 245 3.16 -11.07 5.00
CA LEU A 245 2.27 -10.27 4.15
C LEU A 245 1.76 -11.07 2.96
N VAL A 246 2.63 -11.80 2.24
CA VAL A 246 2.21 -12.63 1.09
C VAL A 246 1.16 -13.66 1.48
N ILE A 247 1.31 -14.33 2.63
CA ILE A 247 0.35 -15.34 3.10
C ILE A 247 -0.96 -14.68 3.52
N GLY A 248 -0.89 -13.59 4.30
CA GLY A 248 -2.06 -12.82 4.72
C GLY A 248 -2.87 -12.34 3.53
N PHE A 249 -2.20 -11.72 2.56
CA PHE A 249 -2.80 -11.18 1.34
C PHE A 249 -3.42 -12.27 0.47
N LEU A 250 -2.76 -13.42 0.33
CA LEU A 250 -3.33 -14.56 -0.39
C LEU A 250 -4.68 -14.99 0.18
N LEU A 251 -4.77 -15.09 1.51
CA LEU A 251 -5.99 -15.54 2.18
C LEU A 251 -7.15 -14.57 1.95
N HIS A 252 -6.95 -13.26 2.15
CA HIS A 252 -8.07 -12.32 1.99
C HIS A 252 -8.38 -12.00 0.53
N ASN A 253 -7.38 -11.91 -0.37
CA ASN A 253 -7.63 -11.69 -1.81
C ASN A 253 -8.48 -12.80 -2.44
N THR A 254 -8.46 -14.00 -1.86
CA THR A 254 -9.37 -15.08 -2.27
C THR A 254 -10.83 -14.72 -2.00
N THR A 255 -11.10 -14.06 -0.88
CA THR A 255 -12.45 -13.62 -0.50
C THR A 255 -12.93 -12.38 -1.27
N GLU A 256 -12.00 -11.56 -1.79
CA GLU A 256 -12.34 -10.38 -2.59
C GLU A 256 -12.91 -10.73 -3.97
N GLY A 257 -12.44 -11.84 -4.57
CA GLY A 257 -13.01 -12.35 -5.81
C GLY A 257 -14.49 -12.67 -5.70
N LEU A 258 -14.98 -13.06 -4.50
CA LEU A 258 -16.41 -13.23 -4.22
C LEU A 258 -17.18 -11.92 -4.39
N GLY A 259 -16.63 -10.82 -3.90
CA GLY A 259 -17.21 -9.48 -4.02
C GLY A 259 -17.35 -9.03 -5.48
N ILE A 260 -16.42 -9.43 -6.35
CA ILE A 260 -16.47 -9.15 -7.79
C ILE A 260 -17.59 -9.94 -8.48
N VAL A 261 -17.78 -11.22 -8.11
CA VAL A 261 -18.76 -12.10 -8.78
C VAL A 261 -20.18 -11.99 -8.22
N ALA A 262 -20.36 -11.53 -6.98
CA ALA A 262 -21.68 -11.42 -6.35
C ALA A 262 -22.69 -10.55 -7.14
N PRO A 263 -22.32 -9.37 -7.70
CA PRO A 263 -23.21 -8.62 -8.59
C PRO A 263 -23.61 -9.41 -9.85
N LEU A 264 -22.73 -10.30 -10.32
CA LEU A 264 -22.86 -11.09 -11.55
C LEU A 264 -23.59 -12.42 -11.36
N ALA A 265 -24.14 -12.70 -10.18
CA ALA A 265 -24.84 -13.95 -9.89
C ALA A 265 -25.91 -14.27 -10.95
N ASP A 266 -26.82 -13.32 -11.22
CA ASP A 266 -27.90 -13.50 -12.19
C ASP A 266 -27.46 -13.34 -13.67
N GLU A 267 -26.20 -12.99 -13.91
CA GLU A 267 -25.65 -12.73 -15.24
C GLU A 267 -24.90 -13.96 -15.79
N ARG A 268 -24.65 -13.98 -17.10
CA ARG A 268 -23.78 -14.97 -17.77
C ARG A 268 -22.55 -14.29 -18.38
N PRO A 269 -21.62 -13.76 -17.57
CA PRO A 269 -20.40 -13.15 -18.08
C PRO A 269 -19.57 -14.18 -18.85
N SER A 270 -18.96 -13.74 -19.95
CA SER A 270 -18.02 -14.56 -20.71
C SER A 270 -16.73 -14.80 -19.90
N LEU A 271 -16.00 -15.88 -20.21
CA LEU A 271 -14.70 -16.14 -19.59
C LEU A 271 -13.74 -14.96 -19.75
N ARG A 272 -13.75 -14.30 -20.92
CA ARG A 272 -12.98 -13.08 -21.17
C ARG A 272 -13.31 -11.96 -20.18
N THR A 273 -14.56 -11.81 -19.82
CA THR A 273 -15.00 -10.80 -18.85
C THR A 273 -14.43 -11.11 -17.47
N LEU A 274 -14.53 -12.36 -17.02
CA LEU A 274 -13.95 -12.79 -15.74
C LEU A 274 -12.43 -12.63 -15.72
N MET A 275 -11.74 -12.98 -16.82
CA MET A 275 -10.30 -12.76 -16.96
C MET A 275 -9.91 -11.29 -16.86
N LEU A 276 -10.67 -10.38 -17.48
CA LEU A 276 -10.41 -8.95 -17.38
C LEU A 276 -10.67 -8.42 -15.98
N LEU A 277 -11.75 -8.85 -15.32
CA LEU A 277 -12.05 -8.43 -13.94
C LEU A 277 -10.97 -8.92 -12.97
N GLY A 278 -10.57 -10.19 -13.05
CA GLY A 278 -9.50 -10.75 -12.23
C GLY A 278 -8.15 -10.09 -12.50
N ALA A 279 -7.84 -9.78 -13.75
CA ALA A 279 -6.61 -9.06 -14.10
C ALA A 279 -6.59 -7.63 -13.56
N VAL A 280 -7.71 -6.90 -13.65
CA VAL A 280 -7.82 -5.53 -13.12
C VAL A 280 -7.67 -5.51 -11.60
N ALA A 281 -8.21 -6.51 -10.91
CA ALA A 281 -8.10 -6.62 -9.46
C ALA A 281 -6.73 -7.14 -8.99
N GLY A 282 -6.14 -8.14 -9.66
CA GLY A 282 -4.93 -8.81 -9.15
C GLY A 282 -3.59 -8.32 -9.71
N LEU A 283 -3.51 -7.87 -10.98
CA LEU A 283 -2.23 -7.43 -11.56
C LEU A 283 -1.61 -6.19 -10.87
N PRO A 284 -2.39 -5.26 -10.30
CA PRO A 284 -1.79 -4.14 -9.56
C PRO A 284 -0.87 -4.57 -8.41
N THR A 285 -1.05 -5.74 -7.79
CA THR A 285 -0.10 -6.27 -6.78
C THR A 285 1.30 -6.45 -7.35
N VAL A 286 1.42 -6.89 -8.61
CA VAL A 286 2.73 -7.03 -9.28
C VAL A 286 3.38 -5.67 -9.47
N LEU A 287 2.60 -4.67 -9.92
CA LEU A 287 3.09 -3.30 -10.09
C LEU A 287 3.53 -2.71 -8.75
N GLY A 288 2.75 -2.95 -7.69
CA GLY A 288 3.08 -2.55 -6.33
C GLY A 288 4.40 -3.16 -5.88
N ALA A 289 4.58 -4.48 -6.06
CA ALA A 289 5.80 -5.18 -5.66
C ALA A 289 7.05 -4.62 -6.34
N TRP A 290 6.97 -4.28 -7.63
CA TRP A 290 8.07 -3.60 -8.30
C TRP A 290 8.32 -2.19 -7.78
N LEU A 291 7.27 -1.39 -7.60
CA LEU A 291 7.41 -0.03 -7.08
C LEU A 291 8.01 -0.04 -5.66
N GLY A 292 7.58 -0.96 -4.81
CA GLY A 292 8.03 -1.09 -3.43
C GLY A 292 9.47 -1.55 -3.35
N ALA A 293 9.87 -2.49 -4.22
CA ALA A 293 11.22 -3.01 -4.24
C ALA A 293 12.25 -2.02 -4.81
N PHE A 294 11.92 -1.36 -5.92
CA PHE A 294 12.90 -0.61 -6.71
C PHE A 294 12.82 0.90 -6.51
N THR A 295 11.63 1.43 -6.19
CA THR A 295 11.36 2.88 -6.17
C THR A 295 10.75 3.33 -4.83
N TYR A 296 11.11 2.65 -3.73
CA TYR A 296 10.64 3.02 -2.40
C TYR A 296 10.85 4.52 -2.11
N SER A 297 9.76 5.16 -1.68
CA SER A 297 9.70 6.54 -1.21
C SER A 297 8.51 6.64 -0.25
N PRO A 298 8.70 7.13 0.98
CA PRO A 298 7.59 7.31 1.92
C PRO A 298 6.40 8.08 1.34
N VAL A 299 6.67 9.10 0.50
CA VAL A 299 5.63 9.91 -0.16
C VAL A 299 4.72 9.06 -1.05
N TRP A 300 5.31 8.26 -1.93
CA TRP A 300 4.54 7.40 -2.84
C TRP A 300 3.84 6.28 -2.08
N THR A 301 4.50 5.72 -1.07
CA THR A 301 3.95 4.67 -0.22
C THR A 301 2.72 5.14 0.56
N THR A 302 2.83 6.28 1.27
CA THR A 302 1.68 6.92 1.91
C THR A 302 0.54 7.17 0.93
N LEU A 303 0.84 7.71 -0.25
CA LEU A 303 -0.19 8.03 -1.24
C LEU A 303 -0.90 6.77 -1.74
N PHE A 304 -0.18 5.69 -2.05
CA PHE A 304 -0.79 4.46 -2.58
C PHE A 304 -1.63 3.72 -1.54
N PHE A 305 -1.19 3.65 -0.28
CA PHE A 305 -2.03 3.11 0.79
C PHE A 305 -3.29 3.96 1.02
N ALA A 306 -3.15 5.28 1.02
CA ALA A 306 -4.29 6.19 1.15
C ALA A 306 -5.28 6.06 -0.04
N VAL A 307 -4.76 5.90 -1.26
CA VAL A 307 -5.57 5.61 -2.45
C VAL A 307 -6.28 4.27 -2.31
N GLY A 308 -5.58 3.22 -1.85
CA GLY A 308 -6.18 1.91 -1.59
C GLY A 308 -7.31 1.97 -0.56
N ALA A 309 -7.09 2.63 0.58
CA ALA A 309 -8.11 2.85 1.61
C ALA A 309 -9.33 3.62 1.04
N GLY A 310 -9.10 4.70 0.29
CA GLY A 310 -10.17 5.45 -0.38
C GLY A 310 -10.91 4.62 -1.44
N ALA A 311 -10.21 3.77 -2.18
CA ALA A 311 -10.82 2.87 -3.15
C ALA A 311 -11.74 1.84 -2.45
N ILE A 312 -11.31 1.26 -1.33
CA ILE A 312 -12.13 0.38 -0.50
C ILE A 312 -13.40 1.09 -0.03
N VAL A 313 -13.31 2.31 0.48
CA VAL A 313 -14.49 3.10 0.90
C VAL A 313 -15.51 3.20 -0.23
N GLN A 314 -15.06 3.46 -1.45
CA GLN A 314 -15.92 3.53 -2.62
C GLN A 314 -16.53 2.17 -3.00
N VAL A 315 -15.77 1.08 -2.88
CA VAL A 315 -16.27 -0.28 -3.13
C VAL A 315 -17.33 -0.67 -2.11
N VAL A 316 -17.06 -0.46 -0.82
CA VAL A 316 -18.03 -0.70 0.27
C VAL A 316 -19.30 0.09 0.02
N TYR A 317 -19.20 1.36 -0.39
CA TYR A 317 -20.35 2.18 -0.73
C TYR A 317 -21.18 1.58 -1.89
N GLU A 318 -20.55 1.14 -2.98
CA GLU A 318 -21.29 0.57 -4.12
C GLU A 318 -21.89 -0.81 -3.79
N ILE A 319 -21.21 -1.65 -2.99
CA ILE A 319 -21.76 -2.92 -2.50
C ILE A 319 -22.96 -2.66 -1.58
N TRP A 320 -22.85 -1.70 -0.66
CA TRP A 320 -23.96 -1.30 0.21
C TRP A 320 -25.17 -0.83 -0.59
N ARG A 321 -24.97 -0.02 -1.64
CA ARG A 321 -26.07 0.41 -2.53
C ARG A 321 -26.67 -0.74 -3.32
N LEU A 322 -25.86 -1.70 -3.75
CA LEU A 322 -26.34 -2.90 -4.44
C LEU A 322 -27.22 -3.73 -3.49
N PHE A 323 -26.74 -3.96 -2.27
CA PHE A 323 -27.45 -4.64 -1.19
C PHE A 323 -28.80 -3.95 -0.93
N ALA A 324 -28.79 -2.63 -0.65
CA ALA A 324 -30.00 -1.87 -0.36
C ALA A 324 -31.05 -1.87 -1.48
N ARG A 325 -30.66 -2.16 -2.73
CA ARG A 325 -31.57 -2.27 -3.88
C ARG A 325 -32.09 -3.69 -4.13
N ARG A 326 -31.33 -4.72 -3.76
CA ARG A 326 -31.60 -6.12 -4.10
C ARG A 326 -32.16 -6.92 -2.93
N SER A 327 -31.71 -6.63 -1.72
CA SER A 327 -31.99 -7.40 -0.52
C SER A 327 -33.35 -7.02 0.07
N SER A 328 -34.12 -8.03 0.47
CA SER A 328 -35.43 -7.83 1.12
C SER A 328 -35.30 -7.46 2.60
N GLU A 329 -34.16 -7.80 3.21
CA GLU A 329 -33.85 -7.52 4.61
C GLU A 329 -32.73 -6.48 4.71
N PRO A 330 -32.73 -5.63 5.76
CA PRO A 330 -31.64 -4.69 6.00
C PRO A 330 -30.33 -5.40 6.39
N LEU A 331 -29.19 -4.70 6.30
CA LEU A 331 -27.90 -5.19 6.79
C LEU A 331 -27.93 -5.52 8.28
N THR A 332 -28.80 -4.87 9.04
CA THR A 332 -28.99 -5.10 10.48
C THR A 332 -29.82 -6.34 10.80
N ALA A 333 -30.38 -7.03 9.80
CA ALA A 333 -31.04 -8.30 10.04
C ALA A 333 -30.05 -9.34 10.60
N PRO A 334 -30.46 -10.24 11.51
CA PRO A 334 -29.53 -11.06 12.28
C PRO A 334 -28.53 -11.85 11.43
N LEU A 335 -28.98 -12.43 10.31
CA LEU A 335 -28.09 -13.19 9.41
C LEU A 335 -27.06 -12.27 8.73
N ASN A 336 -27.50 -11.12 8.21
CA ASN A 336 -26.62 -10.17 7.52
C ASN A 336 -25.63 -9.51 8.47
N ALA A 337 -26.09 -9.12 9.67
CA ALA A 337 -25.24 -8.60 10.73
C ALA A 337 -24.18 -9.64 11.16
N ALA A 338 -24.57 -10.92 11.30
CA ALA A 338 -23.64 -12.00 11.55
C ALA A 338 -22.62 -12.17 10.42
N GLY A 339 -23.04 -12.01 9.16
CA GLY A 339 -22.13 -12.01 8.01
C GLY A 339 -21.09 -10.89 8.10
N LEU A 340 -21.53 -9.65 8.33
CA LEU A 340 -20.64 -8.49 8.47
C LEU A 340 -19.62 -8.68 9.62
N LEU A 341 -20.10 -9.08 10.80
CA LEU A 341 -19.22 -9.34 11.94
C LEU A 341 -18.29 -10.53 11.71
N ALA A 342 -18.76 -11.58 11.03
CA ALA A 342 -17.93 -12.72 10.65
C ALA A 342 -16.82 -12.30 9.68
N GLY A 343 -17.10 -11.41 8.73
CA GLY A 343 -16.07 -10.83 7.86
C GLY A 343 -14.97 -10.13 8.66
N MET A 344 -15.35 -9.21 9.56
CA MET A 344 -14.37 -8.55 10.43
C MET A 344 -13.60 -9.54 11.32
N ALA A 345 -14.29 -10.54 11.87
CA ALA A 345 -13.68 -11.56 12.72
C ALA A 345 -12.71 -12.46 11.96
N ILE A 346 -13.00 -12.79 10.70
CA ILE A 346 -12.09 -13.54 9.81
C ILE A 346 -10.80 -12.75 9.63
N MET A 347 -10.87 -11.47 9.27
CA MET A 347 -9.66 -10.65 9.10
C MET A 347 -8.85 -10.52 10.38
N TYR A 348 -9.53 -10.24 11.49
CA TYR A 348 -8.89 -10.19 12.80
C TYR A 348 -8.20 -11.52 13.14
N ALA A 349 -8.88 -12.65 12.92
CA ALA A 349 -8.30 -13.97 13.17
C ALA A 349 -7.11 -14.26 12.23
N THR A 350 -7.16 -13.83 10.96
CA THR A 350 -6.03 -13.95 10.04
C THR A 350 -4.82 -13.16 10.55
N GLY A 351 -5.02 -11.93 11.02
CA GLY A 351 -3.93 -11.12 11.60
C GLY A 351 -3.36 -11.70 12.91
N VAL A 352 -4.16 -12.44 13.70
CA VAL A 352 -3.69 -13.11 14.92
C VAL A 352 -2.98 -14.44 14.63
N LEU A 353 -3.49 -15.21 13.67
CA LEU A 353 -3.04 -16.58 13.40
C LEU A 353 -1.85 -16.66 12.45
N VAL A 354 -1.70 -15.68 11.57
CA VAL A 354 -0.51 -15.53 10.76
C VAL A 354 0.42 -14.62 11.60
N PRO A 355 1.58 -15.08 12.07
CA PRO A 355 2.49 -14.27 12.88
C PRO A 355 3.40 -13.41 11.99
N ALA A 356 3.54 -12.12 12.35
CA ALA A 356 4.45 -11.16 11.70
C ALA A 356 5.94 -11.47 11.95
#